data_AF-A0A450UGM3-F1
#
_entry.id   AF-A0A450UGM3-F1
#
_cell.length_a   1.000
_cell.length_b   1.000
_cell.length_c   1.000
_cell.angle_alpha   90.00
_cell.angle_beta   90.00
_cell.angle_gamma   90.00
#
_symmetry.space_group_name_H-M   'P 1'
#
loop_
_entity.id
_entity.type
_entity.pdbx_description
1 polymer ?
#
loop_
_entity_poly.entity_id
_entity_poly.type
_entity_poly.pdbx_seq_one_letter_code
_entity_poly.pdbx_strand_id
1 'polypeptide(L)'
;MVRRVATLFLFLSVSALAPPSGAAPGDGHWQRQGLRIIRYIEPETTLIDVKRANAQQERGCVPDRRVRFGYSALMRQTAPQLQWSLEQRQTLAAAAFLDDTDAALRRIEAVLANEKLDANQRAAVENQLLLTSLMFGDTQRFTHTLTKVRPDDRVAPALRADRFFLRAYELSQRARSSEDWQRAERLLVAAQRLDPSFFSIRVQRVVNWLLAHRGRVNSGNCARKVRELTDLVLDLSDAAPCAQLTGNVSHYLSRMLQDESVNRTRQPVISLYNPGGQWRLLQTATLAHVTRQDRVKMAVMQALDSVPASACVGVIRTAIAELDQ
;
A
#
# COMPACT_ATOMS: atom_id res chain seq x y z
N MET A 1 -1.47 -60.08 36.86
CA MET A 1 -0.92 -60.22 38.23
C MET A 1 -0.09 -58.98 38.57
N VAL A 2 -0.37 -58.35 39.72
CA VAL A 2 0.53 -57.50 40.54
C VAL A 2 0.98 -56.17 39.90
N ARG A 3 0.34 -55.01 40.17
CA ARG A 3 0.30 -54.12 41.38
C ARG A 3 1.31 -52.97 41.30
N ARG A 4 0.77 -51.74 41.42
CA ARG A 4 1.16 -50.54 42.22
C ARG A 4 2.64 -50.08 42.14
N VAL A 5 2.96 -48.78 42.11
CA VAL A 5 2.82 -47.82 43.23
C VAL A 5 2.81 -46.38 42.72
N ALA A 6 1.93 -45.57 43.32
CA ALA A 6 1.97 -44.12 43.35
C ALA A 6 2.61 -43.64 44.65
N THR A 7 3.50 -42.63 44.60
CA THR A 7 3.84 -41.64 45.67
C THR A 7 4.58 -40.47 44.99
N LEU A 8 4.02 -39.28 44.75
CA LEU A 8 3.68 -38.15 45.64
C LEU A 8 4.90 -37.32 46.11
N PHE A 9 5.02 -36.08 45.62
CA PHE A 9 5.64 -34.92 46.29
C PHE A 9 4.91 -33.66 45.76
N LEU A 10 3.94 -33.12 46.50
CA LEU A 10 4.04 -32.05 47.52
C LEU A 10 4.08 -30.63 46.91
N PHE A 11 3.02 -29.90 47.24
CA PHE A 11 2.77 -28.48 46.98
C PHE A 11 3.90 -27.60 47.52
N LEU A 12 4.38 -26.66 46.69
CA LEU A 12 4.81 -25.34 47.16
C LEU A 12 3.92 -24.30 46.50
N SER A 13 2.90 -23.92 47.26
CA SER A 13 2.03 -22.77 47.03
C SER A 13 2.89 -21.50 47.09
N VAL A 14 3.47 -21.08 45.95
CA VAL A 14 3.93 -19.71 45.81
C VAL A 14 2.77 -18.95 45.19
N SER A 15 2.10 -18.18 46.03
CA SER A 15 1.09 -17.20 45.63
C SER A 15 1.67 -16.31 44.53
N ALA A 16 1.38 -16.66 43.27
CA ALA A 16 1.45 -15.70 42.19
C ALA A 16 0.43 -14.63 42.57
N LEU A 17 0.91 -13.47 43.06
CA LEU A 17 0.05 -12.31 43.25
C LEU A 17 -0.68 -12.10 41.94
N ALA A 18 -1.97 -12.44 41.94
CA ALA A 18 -2.85 -12.10 40.85
C ALA A 18 -2.73 -10.58 40.63
N PRO A 19 -2.68 -10.12 39.37
CA PRO A 19 -2.69 -8.70 39.09
C PRO A 19 -3.87 -8.07 39.84
N PRO A 20 -3.70 -6.88 40.46
CA PRO A 20 -4.77 -6.24 41.20
C PRO A 20 -6.01 -6.16 40.31
N SER A 21 -7.14 -6.62 40.84
CA SER A 21 -8.44 -6.65 40.16
C SER A 21 -8.99 -5.24 40.01
N GLY A 22 -8.37 -4.46 39.14
CA GLY A 22 -8.95 -3.29 38.49
C GLY A 22 -8.85 -3.56 37.00
N ALA A 23 -9.97 -3.46 36.28
CA ALA A 23 -10.05 -3.72 34.85
C ALA A 23 -8.88 -3.05 34.12
N ALA A 24 -7.96 -3.85 33.56
CA ALA A 24 -6.95 -3.30 32.68
C ALA A 24 -7.68 -2.78 31.43
N PRO A 25 -7.69 -1.46 31.18
CA PRO A 25 -8.29 -0.94 29.97
C PRO A 25 -7.30 -1.17 28.83
N GLY A 26 -7.63 -2.09 27.92
CA GLY A 26 -6.97 -2.27 26.62
C GLY A 26 -5.61 -2.99 26.62
N ASP A 27 -5.02 -3.04 25.42
CA ASP A 27 -3.81 -3.79 25.01
C ASP A 27 -2.48 -3.26 25.58
N GLY A 28 -2.48 -2.76 26.82
CA GLY A 28 -1.26 -2.40 27.53
C GLY A 28 -0.46 -3.62 27.98
N HIS A 29 0.77 -3.39 28.44
CA HIS A 29 1.58 -4.47 29.01
C HIS A 29 2.21 -4.06 30.35
N TRP A 30 2.34 -5.05 31.22
CA TRP A 30 2.97 -4.89 32.52
C TRP A 30 4.47 -5.05 32.38
N GLN A 31 5.24 -4.00 32.70
CA GLN A 31 6.69 -4.07 32.78
C GLN A 31 7.09 -4.78 34.08
N ARG A 32 7.96 -5.79 33.93
CA ARG A 32 8.49 -6.61 35.04
C ARG A 32 10.00 -6.48 35.13
N GLN A 33 10.54 -6.54 36.34
CA GLN A 33 11.97 -6.76 36.59
C GLN A 33 12.12 -7.96 37.53
N GLY A 34 12.60 -9.07 36.99
CA GLY A 34 12.49 -10.37 37.66
C GLY A 34 11.01 -10.74 37.87
N LEU A 35 10.65 -11.13 39.10
CA LEU A 35 9.29 -11.52 39.46
C LEU A 35 8.40 -10.35 39.91
N ARG A 36 8.94 -9.13 40.01
CA ARG A 36 8.20 -7.96 40.49
C ARG A 36 7.56 -7.20 39.33
N ILE A 37 6.26 -6.97 39.42
CA ILE A 37 5.56 -6.03 38.54
C ILE A 37 5.92 -4.62 39.01
N ILE A 38 6.48 -3.80 38.12
CA ILE A 38 6.95 -2.45 38.47
C ILE A 38 5.97 -1.38 38.00
N ARG A 39 5.43 -1.51 36.79
CA ARG A 39 4.59 -0.48 36.19
C ARG A 39 3.72 -1.05 35.07
N TYR A 40 2.50 -0.52 34.95
CA TYR A 40 1.68 -0.68 33.74
C TYR A 40 2.12 0.35 32.69
N ILE A 41 2.47 -0.11 31.49
CA ILE A 41 2.73 0.76 30.35
C ILE A 41 1.46 0.78 29.49
N GLU A 42 0.78 1.92 29.50
CA GLU A 42 -0.33 2.18 28.60
C GLU A 42 0.13 2.09 27.14
N PRO A 43 -0.68 1.50 26.24
CA PRO A 43 -0.33 1.50 24.82
C PRO A 43 -0.34 2.93 24.30
N GLU A 44 0.72 3.35 23.61
CA GLU A 44 0.75 4.66 22.97
C GLU A 44 -0.40 4.74 21.95
N THR A 45 -1.36 5.62 22.22
CA THR A 45 -2.58 5.81 21.40
C THR A 45 -2.31 6.63 20.14
N THR A 46 -1.24 6.30 19.42
CA THR A 46 -1.05 6.82 18.06
C THR A 46 -1.82 5.93 17.10
N LEU A 47 -2.61 6.54 16.21
CA LEU A 47 -3.40 5.89 15.14
C LEU A 47 -2.56 5.03 14.17
N ILE A 48 -1.24 5.02 14.38
CA ILE A 48 -0.24 4.26 13.65
C ILE A 48 0.60 3.59 14.71
N ASP A 49 0.82 2.28 14.55
CA ASP A 49 1.74 1.51 15.38
C ASP A 49 3.16 2.11 15.26
N VAL A 50 3.49 3.04 16.16
CA VAL A 50 4.79 3.71 16.25
C VAL A 50 5.89 2.68 16.45
N LYS A 51 5.61 1.53 17.08
CA LYS A 51 6.57 0.43 17.16
C LYS A 51 6.83 -0.20 15.80
N ARG A 52 5.82 -0.34 14.94
CA ARG A 52 6.02 -0.82 13.55
C ARG A 52 6.81 0.18 12.72
N ALA A 53 6.52 1.47 12.84
CA ALA A 53 7.29 2.53 12.18
C ALA A 53 8.75 2.61 12.67
N ASN A 54 8.97 2.49 13.99
CA ASN A 54 10.30 2.49 14.59
C ASN A 54 11.07 1.19 14.28
N ALA A 55 10.42 0.03 14.33
CA ALA A 55 11.03 -1.25 13.94
C ALA A 55 11.40 -1.29 12.46
N GLN A 56 10.68 -0.55 11.60
CA GLN A 56 11.10 -0.33 10.22
C GLN A 56 12.36 0.55 10.17
N GLN A 57 12.40 1.67 10.90
CA GLN A 57 13.58 2.54 10.97
C GLN A 57 14.83 1.80 11.49
N GLU A 58 14.70 0.97 12.52
CA GLU A 58 15.77 0.15 13.09
C GLU A 58 16.32 -0.91 12.11
N ARG A 59 15.52 -1.35 11.15
CA ARG A 59 15.93 -2.30 10.09
C ARG A 59 16.63 -1.63 8.90
N GLY A 60 17.14 -0.41 9.09
CA GLY A 60 17.84 0.34 8.03
C GLY A 60 16.90 0.93 6.98
N CYS A 61 15.59 0.95 7.26
CA CYS A 61 14.64 1.74 6.47
C CYS A 61 14.83 3.20 6.85
N VAL A 62 15.91 3.84 6.39
CA VAL A 62 16.02 5.30 6.52
C VAL A 62 14.94 5.84 5.59
N PRO A 63 13.84 6.41 6.10
CA PRO A 63 12.93 7.11 5.22
C PRO A 63 13.80 8.19 4.60
N ASP A 64 13.85 8.30 3.27
CA ASP A 64 13.91 9.65 2.75
C ASP A 64 12.75 10.36 3.48
N ARG A 65 13.06 11.31 4.37
CA ARG A 65 12.05 11.99 5.21
C ARG A 65 10.96 12.64 4.35
N ARG A 66 11.21 12.74 3.04
CA ARG A 66 10.32 13.21 1.99
C ARG A 66 9.29 12.18 1.52
N VAL A 67 9.40 10.88 1.82
CA VAL A 67 8.46 9.83 1.39
C VAL A 67 7.87 9.08 2.60
N ARG A 68 6.54 8.92 2.61
CA ARG A 68 5.79 8.35 3.73
C ARG A 68 4.79 7.30 3.25
N PHE A 69 4.66 6.24 4.04
CA PHE A 69 3.73 5.15 3.77
C PHE A 69 2.35 5.43 4.38
N GLY A 70 1.30 5.00 3.69
CA GLY A 70 -0.08 5.15 4.13
C GLY A 70 -1.00 5.57 2.98
N TYR A 71 -2.17 4.95 2.91
CA TYR A 71 -3.15 5.24 1.86
C TYR A 71 -3.96 6.53 2.12
N SER A 72 -3.83 7.13 3.31
CA SER A 72 -4.38 8.44 3.67
C SER A 72 -3.35 9.38 4.27
N ALA A 73 -3.61 10.68 4.21
CA ALA A 73 -2.80 11.72 4.85
C ALA A 73 -2.70 11.52 6.36
N LEU A 74 -3.70 10.89 6.99
CA LEU A 74 -3.66 10.50 8.40
C LEU A 74 -2.60 9.44 8.65
N MET A 75 -2.59 8.37 7.86
CA MET A 75 -1.58 7.31 7.95
C MET A 75 -0.18 7.82 7.63
N ARG A 76 -0.06 8.80 6.74
CA ARG A 76 1.21 9.45 6.41
C ARG A 76 1.61 10.54 7.41
N GLN A 77 0.76 10.89 8.38
CA GLN A 77 0.96 12.02 9.28
C GLN A 77 1.29 13.33 8.55
N THR A 78 0.74 13.53 7.35
CA THR A 78 0.97 14.72 6.50
C THR A 78 -0.09 15.80 6.68
N ALA A 79 -1.01 15.60 7.63
CA ALA A 79 -1.95 16.60 8.10
C ALA A 79 -1.84 16.79 9.63
N PRO A 80 -0.66 17.18 10.17
CA PRO A 80 -0.43 17.28 11.61
C PRO A 80 -1.27 18.37 12.30
N GLN A 81 -1.80 19.32 11.53
CA GLN A 81 -2.70 20.37 12.01
C GLN A 81 -4.09 19.85 12.42
N LEU A 82 -4.42 18.60 12.10
CA LEU A 82 -5.68 17.99 12.49
C LEU A 82 -5.67 17.70 13.99
N GLN A 83 -6.39 18.51 14.75
CA GLN A 83 -6.70 18.20 16.14
C GLN A 83 -7.89 17.26 16.17
N TRP A 84 -7.81 16.19 16.96
CA TRP A 84 -8.90 15.23 17.11
C TRP A 84 -9.29 15.12 18.57
N SER A 85 -10.58 15.06 18.86
CA SER A 85 -11.03 14.68 20.19
C SER A 85 -10.58 13.25 20.52
N LEU A 86 -10.45 12.92 21.81
CA LEU A 86 -10.12 11.56 22.23
C LEU A 86 -11.15 10.54 21.67
N GLU A 87 -12.43 10.88 21.77
CA GLU A 87 -13.55 10.06 21.29
C GLU A 87 -13.48 9.79 19.77
N GLN A 88 -13.18 10.82 18.96
CA GLN A 88 -13.03 10.67 17.52
C GLN A 88 -11.86 9.74 17.17
N ARG A 89 -10.71 9.92 17.85
CA ARG A 89 -9.54 9.04 17.66
C ARG A 89 -9.86 7.59 18.01
N GLN A 90 -10.48 7.37 19.16
CA GLN A 90 -10.85 6.02 19.60
C GLN A 90 -11.86 5.36 18.64
N THR A 91 -12.83 6.12 18.14
CA THR A 91 -13.84 5.60 17.21
C THR A 91 -13.23 5.24 15.86
N LEU A 92 -12.38 6.10 15.29
CA LEU A 92 -11.68 5.83 14.03
C LEU A 92 -10.66 4.69 14.17
N ALA A 93 -9.95 4.62 15.29
CA ALA A 93 -9.04 3.51 15.58
C ALA A 93 -9.83 2.19 15.69
N ALA A 94 -10.92 2.17 16.46
CA ALA A 94 -11.78 0.99 16.57
C ALA A 94 -12.32 0.54 15.20
N ALA A 95 -12.70 1.48 14.32
CA ALA A 95 -13.13 1.14 12.96
C ALA A 95 -12.04 0.42 12.15
N ALA A 96 -10.77 0.81 12.31
CA ALA A 96 -9.65 0.21 11.58
C ALA A 96 -9.28 -1.21 12.03
N PHE A 97 -9.72 -1.64 13.22
CA PHE A 97 -9.46 -2.99 13.77
C PHE A 97 -10.64 -3.95 13.62
N LEU A 98 -11.73 -3.53 12.97
CA LEU A 98 -12.88 -4.42 12.74
C LEU A 98 -12.67 -5.23 11.47
N ASP A 99 -13.04 -6.51 11.53
CA ASP A 99 -13.09 -7.41 10.36
C ASP A 99 -14.46 -7.36 9.64
N ASP A 100 -15.43 -6.65 10.21
CA ASP A 100 -16.79 -6.50 9.66
C ASP A 100 -16.96 -5.15 8.95
N THR A 101 -17.27 -5.22 7.65
CA THR A 101 -17.38 -4.05 6.77
C THR A 101 -18.42 -3.06 7.26
N ASP A 102 -19.64 -3.52 7.58
CA ASP A 102 -20.72 -2.62 7.98
C ASP A 102 -20.46 -1.97 9.35
N ALA A 103 -19.88 -2.72 10.29
CA ALA A 103 -19.51 -2.20 11.59
C ALA A 103 -18.38 -1.16 11.51
N ALA A 104 -17.37 -1.41 10.67
CA ALA A 104 -16.30 -0.44 10.41
C ALA A 104 -16.86 0.85 9.80
N LEU A 105 -17.68 0.72 8.76
CA LEU A 105 -18.27 1.87 8.06
C LEU A 105 -19.23 2.66 8.95
N ARG A 106 -20.09 2.00 9.75
CA ARG A 106 -20.98 2.67 10.71
C ARG A 106 -20.21 3.51 11.72
N ARG A 107 -19.05 3.05 12.21
CA ARG A 107 -18.21 3.83 13.13
C ARG A 107 -17.63 5.07 12.46
N ILE A 108 -17.18 4.95 11.22
CA ILE A 108 -16.66 6.10 10.45
C ILE A 108 -17.80 7.09 10.16
N GLU A 109 -18.98 6.61 9.78
CA GLU A 109 -20.17 7.41 9.52
C GLU A 109 -20.67 8.14 10.78
N ALA A 110 -20.60 7.50 11.96
CA ALA A 110 -20.90 8.14 13.23
C ALA A 110 -20.00 9.35 13.51
N VAL A 111 -18.71 9.26 13.15
CA VAL A 111 -17.81 10.41 13.25
C VAL A 111 -18.20 11.50 12.23
N LEU A 112 -18.55 11.14 10.99
CA LEU A 112 -19.00 12.10 9.97
C LEU A 112 -20.29 12.84 10.32
N ALA A 113 -21.18 12.20 11.07
CA ALA A 113 -22.43 12.79 11.54
C ALA A 113 -22.20 13.91 12.56
N ASN A 114 -21.00 14.05 13.12
CA ASN A 114 -20.67 15.15 14.01
C ASN A 114 -20.61 16.49 13.23
N GLU A 115 -21.53 17.39 13.53
CA GLU A 115 -21.63 18.71 12.89
C GLU A 115 -20.48 19.65 13.27
N LYS A 116 -19.73 19.34 14.33
CA LYS A 116 -18.60 20.16 14.81
C LYS A 116 -17.29 19.87 14.08
N LEU A 117 -17.28 18.96 13.10
CA LEU A 117 -16.09 18.72 12.29
C LEU A 117 -15.79 19.93 11.40
N ASP A 118 -14.57 20.45 11.49
CA ASP A 118 -14.06 21.41 10.52
C ASP A 118 -13.90 20.75 9.12
N ALA A 119 -13.63 21.57 8.11
CA ALA A 119 -13.50 21.10 6.73
C ALA A 119 -12.38 20.06 6.55
N ASN A 120 -11.25 20.19 7.24
CA ASN A 120 -10.12 19.27 7.13
C ASN A 120 -10.41 17.96 7.87
N GLN A 121 -11.00 18.03 9.07
CA GLN A 121 -11.42 16.83 9.82
C GLN A 121 -12.46 16.06 9.02
N ARG A 122 -13.49 16.73 8.50
CA ARG A 122 -14.52 16.12 7.66
C ARG A 122 -13.90 15.44 6.44
N ALA A 123 -13.04 16.14 5.70
CA ALA A 123 -12.35 15.56 4.55
C ALA A 123 -11.49 14.34 4.93
N ALA A 124 -10.79 14.38 6.07
CA ALA A 124 -9.99 13.26 6.54
C ALA A 124 -10.85 12.03 6.84
N VAL A 125 -11.99 12.19 7.52
CA VAL A 125 -12.90 11.07 7.82
C VAL A 125 -13.56 10.53 6.55
N GLU A 126 -13.98 11.39 5.65
CA GLU A 126 -14.53 10.98 4.34
C GLU A 126 -13.45 10.27 3.49
N ASN A 127 -12.17 10.63 3.58
CA ASN A 127 -11.07 9.91 2.91
C ASN A 127 -10.92 8.52 3.51
N GLN A 128 -11.01 8.41 4.84
CA GLN A 128 -10.99 7.13 5.54
C GLN A 128 -12.18 6.25 5.16
N LEU A 129 -13.38 6.81 4.99
CA LEU A 129 -14.57 6.09 4.54
C LEU A 129 -14.37 5.45 3.16
N LEU A 130 -13.85 6.22 2.20
CA LEU A 130 -13.54 5.72 0.86
C LEU A 130 -12.50 4.60 0.88
N LEU A 131 -11.42 4.80 1.62
CA LEU A 131 -10.35 3.80 1.75
C LEU A 131 -10.83 2.51 2.40
N THR A 132 -11.64 2.63 3.45
CA THR A 132 -12.23 1.47 4.14
C THR A 132 -13.15 0.70 3.19
N SER A 133 -13.97 1.41 2.40
CA SER A 133 -14.82 0.79 1.38
C SER A 133 -13.98 0.01 0.35
N LEU A 134 -12.85 0.56 -0.11
CA LEU A 134 -11.93 -0.14 -1.00
C LEU A 134 -11.27 -1.37 -0.35
N MET A 135 -10.82 -1.26 0.91
CA MET A 135 -10.17 -2.35 1.63
C MET A 135 -11.09 -3.57 1.79
N PHE A 136 -12.39 -3.34 2.00
CA PHE A 136 -13.40 -4.39 2.07
C PHE A 136 -14.00 -4.80 0.72
N GLY A 137 -13.61 -4.15 -0.38
CA GLY A 137 -14.13 -4.45 -1.72
C GLY A 137 -15.54 -3.94 -2.00
N ASP A 138 -16.10 -3.04 -1.18
CA ASP A 138 -17.40 -2.38 -1.42
C ASP A 138 -17.24 -1.26 -2.47
N THR A 139 -17.08 -1.68 -3.72
CA THR A 139 -16.89 -0.80 -4.88
C THR A 139 -18.09 0.10 -5.15
N GLN A 140 -19.31 -0.35 -4.84
CA GLN A 140 -20.53 0.42 -5.02
C GLN A 140 -20.57 1.62 -4.06
N ARG A 141 -20.36 1.39 -2.75
CA ARG A 141 -20.31 2.47 -1.76
C ARG A 141 -19.13 3.39 -1.99
N PHE A 142 -17.96 2.85 -2.36
CA PHE A 142 -16.81 3.64 -2.74
C PHE A 142 -17.16 4.63 -3.87
N THR A 143 -17.74 4.13 -4.96
CA THR A 143 -18.10 4.95 -6.13
C THR A 143 -19.14 6.00 -5.77
N HIS A 144 -20.20 5.59 -5.06
CA HIS A 144 -21.26 6.51 -4.60
C HIS A 144 -20.69 7.63 -3.73
N THR A 145 -19.89 7.29 -2.72
CA THR A 145 -19.26 8.27 -1.83
C THR A 145 -18.31 9.19 -2.61
N LEU A 146 -17.52 8.65 -3.55
CA LEU A 146 -16.57 9.42 -4.34
C LEU A 146 -17.25 10.45 -5.25
N THR A 147 -18.47 10.17 -5.72
CA THR A 147 -19.22 11.16 -6.52
C THR A 147 -19.66 12.37 -5.70
N LYS A 148 -20.02 12.15 -4.43
CA LYS A 148 -20.46 13.18 -3.49
C LYS A 148 -19.30 14.02 -2.98
N VAL A 149 -18.18 13.36 -2.68
CA VAL A 149 -17.03 14.01 -2.05
C VAL A 149 -16.05 14.53 -3.11
N ARG A 150 -16.10 15.83 -3.38
CA ARG A 150 -15.28 16.51 -4.38
C ARG A 150 -13.94 16.99 -3.78
N PRO A 151 -12.87 17.10 -4.57
CA PRO A 151 -11.66 17.79 -4.13
C PRO A 151 -12.02 19.26 -3.89
N ASP A 152 -11.90 19.72 -2.65
CA ASP A 152 -12.18 21.10 -2.24
C ASP A 152 -10.85 21.82 -1.99
N ASP A 153 -10.65 22.97 -2.61
CA ASP A 153 -9.44 23.78 -2.49
C ASP A 153 -9.24 24.37 -1.09
N ARG A 154 -10.29 24.41 -0.26
CA ARG A 154 -10.25 24.85 1.15
C ARG A 154 -9.65 23.81 2.09
N VAL A 155 -9.49 22.58 1.61
CA VAL A 155 -8.95 21.46 2.38
C VAL A 155 -7.43 21.39 2.20
N ALA A 156 -6.72 20.92 3.24
CA ALA A 156 -5.27 20.79 3.23
C ALA A 156 -4.75 19.98 2.01
N PRO A 157 -3.60 20.38 1.43
CA PRO A 157 -3.06 19.74 0.22
C PRO A 157 -2.96 18.22 0.28
N ALA A 158 -2.50 17.65 1.40
CA ALA A 158 -2.36 16.19 1.55
C ALA A 158 -3.71 15.43 1.50
N LEU A 159 -4.76 16.02 2.07
CA LEU A 159 -6.11 15.45 2.03
C LEU A 159 -6.72 15.57 0.62
N ARG A 160 -6.41 16.64 -0.10
CA ARG A 160 -6.77 16.79 -1.53
C ARG A 160 -5.99 15.80 -2.41
N ALA A 161 -4.72 15.53 -2.09
CA ALA A 161 -3.93 14.52 -2.76
C ALA A 161 -4.58 13.13 -2.65
N ASP A 162 -5.08 12.75 -1.46
CA ASP A 162 -5.86 11.52 -1.28
C ASP A 162 -7.08 11.47 -2.21
N ARG A 163 -7.83 12.57 -2.34
CA ARG A 163 -8.99 12.62 -3.24
C ARG A 163 -8.63 12.44 -4.71
N PHE A 164 -7.58 13.11 -5.17
CA PHE A 164 -7.10 12.94 -6.54
C PHE A 164 -6.59 11.53 -6.79
N PHE A 165 -5.86 10.94 -5.84
CA PHE A 165 -5.43 9.54 -5.89
C PHE A 165 -6.62 8.59 -6.00
N LEU A 166 -7.63 8.71 -5.13
CA LEU A 166 -8.81 7.83 -5.14
C LEU A 166 -9.63 7.97 -6.44
N ARG A 167 -9.73 9.18 -6.99
CA ARG A 167 -10.36 9.41 -8.31
C ARG A 167 -9.57 8.81 -9.45
N ALA A 168 -8.24 8.94 -9.42
CA ALA A 168 -7.39 8.31 -10.42
C ALA A 168 -7.50 6.78 -10.36
N TYR A 169 -7.53 6.21 -9.14
CA TYR A 169 -7.72 4.79 -8.93
C TYR A 169 -9.05 4.32 -9.52
N GLU A 170 -10.18 4.96 -9.17
CA GLU A 170 -11.50 4.64 -9.71
C GLU A 170 -11.52 4.71 -11.24
N LEU A 171 -10.95 5.77 -11.81
CA LEU A 171 -10.90 5.95 -13.26
C LEU A 171 -10.04 4.87 -13.93
N SER A 172 -8.93 4.47 -13.31
CA SER A 172 -8.05 3.40 -13.80
C SER A 172 -8.80 2.06 -13.89
N GLN A 173 -9.67 1.75 -12.91
CA GLN A 173 -10.43 0.49 -12.89
C GLN A 173 -11.44 0.39 -14.05
N ARG A 174 -12.00 1.52 -14.47
CA ARG A 174 -13.01 1.58 -15.53
C ARG A 174 -12.48 2.09 -16.87
N ALA A 175 -11.20 2.41 -16.98
CA ALA A 175 -10.63 2.97 -18.20
C ALA A 175 -10.80 2.01 -19.39
N ARG A 176 -11.25 2.55 -20.52
CA ARG A 176 -11.42 1.79 -21.77
C ARG A 176 -10.70 2.44 -22.96
N SER A 177 -10.37 3.72 -22.83
CA SER A 177 -9.73 4.52 -23.88
C SER A 177 -8.39 5.10 -23.42
N SER A 178 -7.57 5.56 -24.36
CA SER A 178 -6.34 6.31 -24.04
C SER A 178 -6.62 7.62 -23.29
N GLU A 179 -7.76 8.26 -23.56
CA GLU A 179 -8.22 9.48 -22.89
C GLU A 179 -8.44 9.22 -21.38
N ASP A 180 -9.09 8.10 -21.03
CA ASP A 180 -9.34 7.72 -19.64
C ASP A 180 -8.04 7.54 -18.86
N TRP A 181 -7.09 6.82 -19.45
CA TRP A 181 -5.77 6.58 -18.86
C TRP A 181 -4.97 7.87 -18.68
N GLN A 182 -5.00 8.77 -19.66
CA GLN A 182 -4.35 10.08 -19.56
C GLN A 182 -5.02 10.95 -18.49
N ARG A 183 -6.33 10.88 -18.36
CA ARG A 183 -7.06 11.61 -17.31
C ARG A 183 -6.72 11.06 -15.92
N ALA A 184 -6.59 9.74 -15.77
CA ALA A 184 -6.11 9.13 -14.53
C ALA A 184 -4.68 9.59 -14.20
N GLU A 185 -3.77 9.62 -15.19
CA GLU A 185 -2.40 10.09 -14.99
C GLU A 185 -2.34 11.56 -14.57
N ARG A 186 -3.14 12.44 -15.19
CA ARG A 186 -3.21 13.86 -14.79
C ARG A 186 -3.62 14.03 -13.33
N LEU A 187 -4.54 13.20 -12.85
CA LEU A 187 -4.95 13.19 -11.44
C LEU A 187 -3.82 12.70 -10.53
N LEU A 188 -3.09 11.64 -10.91
CA LEU A 188 -1.95 11.14 -10.13
C LEU A 188 -0.82 12.17 -10.06
N VAL A 189 -0.50 12.85 -11.16
CA VAL A 189 0.50 13.93 -11.19
C VAL A 189 0.06 15.10 -10.31
N ALA A 190 -1.20 15.50 -10.36
CA ALA A 190 -1.74 16.54 -9.49
C ALA A 190 -1.67 16.13 -8.01
N ALA A 191 -1.98 14.88 -7.70
CA ALA A 191 -1.88 14.33 -6.35
C ALA A 191 -0.42 14.33 -5.85
N GLN A 192 0.54 13.90 -6.67
CA GLN A 192 1.97 13.87 -6.31
C GLN A 192 2.53 15.28 -6.09
N ARG A 193 2.03 16.29 -6.82
CA ARG A 193 2.42 17.70 -6.58
C ARG A 193 1.90 18.23 -5.24
N LEU A 194 0.71 17.80 -4.82
CA LEU A 194 0.10 18.21 -3.56
C LEU A 194 0.71 17.49 -2.34
N ASP A 195 1.06 16.21 -2.49
CA ASP A 195 1.74 15.42 -1.47
C ASP A 195 2.87 14.58 -2.12
N PRO A 196 4.07 15.14 -2.29
CA PRO A 196 5.21 14.44 -2.88
C PRO A 196 5.65 13.20 -2.08
N SER A 197 5.23 13.13 -0.81
CA SER A 197 5.55 12.03 0.09
C SER A 197 4.68 10.80 -0.10
N PHE A 198 3.57 10.92 -0.82
CA PHE A 198 2.59 9.86 -0.93
C PHE A 198 3.05 8.74 -1.87
N PHE A 199 3.71 7.74 -1.29
CA PHE A 199 4.32 6.62 -2.01
C PHE A 199 3.34 5.85 -2.92
N SER A 200 2.10 5.60 -2.47
CA SER A 200 1.12 4.84 -3.26
C SER A 200 0.76 5.51 -4.59
N ILE A 201 0.94 6.84 -4.72
CA ILE A 201 0.76 7.52 -6.01
C ILE A 201 1.81 7.04 -7.01
N ARG A 202 3.09 6.95 -6.60
CA ARG A 202 4.19 6.49 -7.46
C ARG A 202 3.95 5.07 -7.95
N VAL A 203 3.53 4.19 -7.04
CA VAL A 203 3.13 2.81 -7.38
C VAL A 203 1.99 2.81 -8.40
N GLN A 204 0.95 3.62 -8.15
CA GLN A 204 -0.22 3.67 -9.04
C GLN A 204 0.12 4.28 -10.40
N ARG A 205 1.07 5.21 -10.51
CA ARG A 205 1.55 5.75 -11.81
C ARG A 205 2.21 4.68 -12.65
N VAL A 206 3.05 3.83 -12.06
CA VAL A 206 3.63 2.67 -12.76
C VAL A 206 2.54 1.72 -13.23
N VAL A 207 1.58 1.35 -12.35
CA VAL A 207 0.44 0.49 -12.73
C VAL A 207 -0.38 1.10 -13.86
N ASN A 208 -0.77 2.36 -13.71
CA ASN A 208 -1.56 3.11 -14.68
C ASN A 208 -0.87 3.13 -16.05
N TRP A 209 0.45 3.40 -16.08
CA TRP A 209 1.22 3.40 -17.30
C TRP A 209 1.29 2.01 -17.95
N LEU A 210 1.56 0.96 -17.17
CA LEU A 210 1.64 -0.43 -17.66
C LEU A 210 0.31 -0.90 -18.27
N LEU A 211 -0.82 -0.55 -17.65
CA LEU A 211 -2.15 -0.88 -18.16
C LEU A 211 -2.50 -0.07 -19.41
N ALA A 212 -2.19 1.23 -19.43
CA ALA A 212 -2.49 2.13 -20.55
C ALA A 212 -1.77 1.76 -21.87
N HIS A 213 -0.59 1.15 -21.77
CA HIS A 213 0.29 0.83 -22.91
C HIS A 213 0.33 -0.64 -23.28
N ARG A 214 -0.43 -1.49 -22.59
CA ARG A 214 -0.51 -2.92 -22.88
C ARG A 214 -0.90 -3.16 -24.34
N GLY A 215 -0.04 -3.89 -25.07
CA GLY A 215 -0.26 -4.23 -26.48
C GLY A 215 -0.20 -3.04 -27.46
N ARG A 216 0.22 -1.86 -27.00
CA ARG A 216 0.35 -0.64 -27.81
C ARG A 216 1.81 -0.23 -28.05
N VAL A 217 2.75 -0.95 -27.45
CA VAL A 217 4.18 -0.77 -27.69
C VAL A 217 4.60 -1.61 -28.89
N ASN A 218 5.22 -0.96 -29.86
CA ASN A 218 5.70 -1.55 -31.10
C ASN A 218 7.09 -0.98 -31.43
N SER A 219 7.74 -1.51 -32.47
CA SER A 219 9.09 -1.08 -32.88
C SER A 219 9.22 0.43 -33.08
N GLY A 220 8.19 1.09 -33.64
CA GLY A 220 8.21 2.52 -33.94
C GLY A 220 8.10 3.45 -32.73
N ASN A 221 7.63 2.97 -31.58
CA ASN A 221 7.48 3.78 -30.36
C ASN A 221 8.19 3.20 -29.12
N CYS A 222 8.84 2.05 -29.25
CA CYS A 222 9.42 1.30 -28.13
C CYS A 222 10.46 2.11 -27.34
N ALA A 223 11.43 2.75 -28.00
CA ALA A 223 12.46 3.55 -27.34
C ALA A 223 11.88 4.61 -26.40
N ARG A 224 10.91 5.39 -26.89
CA ARG A 224 10.23 6.41 -26.09
C ARG A 224 9.44 5.80 -24.94
N LYS A 225 8.70 4.72 -25.19
CA LYS A 225 7.85 4.09 -24.17
C LYS A 225 8.65 3.41 -23.08
N VAL A 226 9.73 2.73 -23.43
CA VAL A 226 10.63 2.15 -22.44
C VAL A 226 11.24 3.25 -21.57
N ARG A 227 11.71 4.36 -22.15
CA ARG A 227 12.22 5.50 -21.38
C ARG A 227 11.18 6.07 -20.41
N GLU A 228 9.96 6.33 -20.87
CA GLU A 228 8.86 6.80 -20.01
C GLU A 228 8.61 5.87 -18.83
N LEU A 229 8.69 4.54 -19.03
CA LEU A 229 8.56 3.57 -17.94
C LEU A 229 9.78 3.58 -17.02
N THR A 230 11.00 3.59 -17.56
CA THR A 230 12.23 3.64 -16.78
C THR A 230 12.23 4.84 -15.84
N ASP A 231 11.85 6.03 -16.32
CA ASP A 231 11.75 7.24 -15.50
C ASP A 231 10.77 7.05 -14.32
N LEU A 232 9.61 6.44 -14.56
CA LEU A 232 8.62 6.15 -13.49
C LEU A 232 9.13 5.10 -12.50
N VAL A 233 9.91 4.13 -12.98
CA VAL A 233 10.45 3.04 -12.17
C VAL A 233 11.59 3.52 -11.30
N LEU A 234 12.45 4.39 -11.80
CA LEU A 234 13.48 5.07 -11.02
C LEU A 234 12.81 5.97 -9.96
N ASP A 235 11.83 6.78 -10.34
CA ASP A 235 11.05 7.62 -9.40
C ASP A 235 10.39 6.80 -8.28
N LEU A 236 9.95 5.56 -8.58
CA LEU A 236 9.42 4.64 -7.58
C LEU A 236 10.52 4.01 -6.71
N SER A 237 11.63 3.57 -7.33
CA SER A 237 12.71 2.84 -6.66
C SER A 237 13.52 3.74 -5.72
N ASP A 238 13.79 4.97 -6.14
CA ASP A 238 14.40 6.01 -5.30
C ASP A 238 13.53 6.32 -4.08
N ALA A 239 12.21 6.24 -4.26
CA ALA A 239 11.22 6.47 -3.21
C ALA A 239 10.89 5.24 -2.36
N ALA A 240 11.47 4.05 -2.64
CA ALA A 240 11.19 2.80 -1.94
C ALA A 240 12.35 2.43 -0.98
N PRO A 241 12.49 3.10 0.18
CA PRO A 241 13.66 2.95 1.04
C PRO A 241 13.75 1.60 1.77
N CYS A 242 12.76 0.69 1.64
CA CYS A 242 12.82 -0.58 2.37
C CYS A 242 12.20 -1.82 1.73
N ALA A 243 12.80 -2.98 2.07
CA ALA A 243 12.42 -4.31 1.60
C ALA A 243 10.94 -4.66 1.86
N GLN A 244 10.31 -4.09 2.91
CA GLN A 244 8.88 -4.32 3.14
C GLN A 244 8.00 -3.59 2.13
N LEU A 245 8.36 -2.34 1.76
CA LEU A 245 7.65 -1.60 0.71
C LEU A 245 7.83 -2.29 -0.63
N THR A 246 9.06 -2.70 -0.93
CA THR A 246 9.44 -3.55 -2.07
C THR A 246 8.56 -4.81 -2.15
N GLY A 247 8.35 -5.52 -1.04
CA GLY A 247 7.47 -6.71 -0.97
C GLY A 247 5.98 -6.40 -1.21
N ASN A 248 5.45 -5.34 -0.60
CA ASN A 248 4.06 -4.92 -0.81
C ASN A 248 3.80 -4.46 -2.25
N VAL A 249 4.75 -3.72 -2.83
CA VAL A 249 4.71 -3.30 -4.24
C VAL A 249 4.79 -4.52 -5.15
N SER A 250 5.66 -5.50 -4.84
CA SER A 250 5.74 -6.76 -5.59
C SER A 250 4.38 -7.45 -5.65
N HIS A 251 3.75 -7.63 -4.49
CA HIS A 251 2.47 -8.30 -4.37
C HIS A 251 1.36 -7.53 -5.09
N TYR A 252 1.27 -6.21 -4.88
CA TYR A 252 0.26 -5.37 -5.52
C TYR A 252 0.39 -5.36 -7.05
N LEU A 253 1.59 -5.14 -7.58
CA LEU A 253 1.87 -5.18 -9.01
C LEU A 253 1.56 -6.56 -9.59
N SER A 254 1.97 -7.64 -8.91
CA SER A 254 1.68 -9.00 -9.34
C SER A 254 0.17 -9.25 -9.43
N ARG A 255 -0.61 -8.89 -8.41
CA ARG A 255 -2.07 -9.07 -8.42
C ARG A 255 -2.74 -8.26 -9.52
N MET A 256 -2.40 -6.98 -9.66
CA MET A 256 -2.96 -6.09 -10.68
C MET A 256 -2.65 -6.55 -12.11
N LEU A 257 -1.49 -7.17 -12.33
CA LEU A 257 -1.09 -7.70 -13.64
C LEU A 257 -1.58 -9.14 -13.88
N GLN A 258 -1.79 -9.94 -12.83
CA GLN A 258 -2.24 -11.33 -12.89
C GLN A 258 -3.74 -11.48 -13.15
N ASP A 259 -4.58 -10.58 -12.60
CA ASP A 259 -6.05 -10.72 -12.58
C ASP A 259 -6.68 -10.83 -13.99
N GLU A 260 -5.99 -10.39 -15.04
CA GLU A 260 -6.47 -10.51 -16.41
C GLU A 260 -5.81 -11.64 -17.23
N SER A 261 -4.77 -12.30 -16.69
CA SER A 261 -4.06 -13.39 -17.38
C SER A 261 -4.63 -14.78 -17.10
N VAL A 262 -5.38 -14.93 -16.00
CA VAL A 262 -5.94 -16.22 -15.56
C VAL A 262 -7.35 -16.45 -16.13
N ASN A 263 -8.04 -15.41 -16.62
CA ASN A 263 -9.40 -15.53 -17.14
C ASN A 263 -9.51 -15.84 -18.65
N ARG A 264 -8.39 -16.05 -19.37
CA ARG A 264 -8.43 -16.51 -20.77
C ARG A 264 -7.38 -17.60 -21.02
N THR A 265 -7.89 -18.84 -21.02
CA THR A 265 -7.29 -20.08 -21.56
C THR A 265 -6.05 -20.66 -20.86
N ARG A 266 -6.11 -21.99 -20.69
CA ARG A 266 -5.07 -22.89 -20.15
C ARG A 266 -3.67 -22.53 -20.67
N GLN A 267 -2.75 -22.34 -19.71
CA GLN A 267 -1.32 -22.10 -19.83
C GLN A 267 -0.89 -20.89 -20.70
N PRO A 268 -0.37 -19.81 -20.09
CA PRO A 268 0.28 -18.77 -20.86
C PRO A 268 1.65 -19.28 -21.32
N VAL A 269 1.71 -19.91 -22.49
CA VAL A 269 2.95 -19.85 -23.27
C VAL A 269 3.13 -18.38 -23.59
N ILE A 270 4.00 -17.69 -22.84
CA ILE A 270 4.43 -16.34 -23.19
C ILE A 270 5.13 -16.52 -24.54
N SER A 271 4.45 -16.21 -25.63
CA SER A 271 5.07 -16.19 -26.95
C SER A 271 6.04 -15.02 -26.97
N LEU A 272 7.30 -15.30 -26.64
CA LEU A 272 8.40 -14.34 -26.58
C LEU A 272 8.66 -13.67 -27.94
N TYR A 273 8.15 -14.27 -29.01
CA TYR A 273 8.31 -13.86 -30.40
C TYR A 273 7.34 -12.77 -30.86
N ASN A 274 6.34 -12.41 -30.05
CA ASN A 274 5.39 -11.34 -30.38
C ASN A 274 5.54 -10.13 -29.44
N PRO A 275 5.09 -8.93 -29.86
CA PRO A 275 5.17 -7.72 -29.05
C PRO A 275 4.53 -7.85 -27.66
N GLY A 276 3.52 -8.71 -27.52
CA GLY A 276 2.86 -8.99 -26.24
C GLY A 276 3.74 -9.79 -25.26
N GLY A 277 4.56 -10.72 -25.75
CA GLY A 277 5.52 -11.47 -24.93
C GLY A 277 6.71 -10.62 -24.50
N GLN A 278 7.27 -9.83 -25.42
CA GLN A 278 8.33 -8.87 -25.12
C GLN A 278 7.88 -7.83 -24.09
N TRP A 279 6.63 -7.38 -24.19
CA TRP A 279 6.02 -6.48 -23.21
C TRP A 279 5.92 -7.09 -21.82
N ARG A 280 5.53 -8.37 -21.72
CA ARG A 280 5.49 -9.09 -20.43
C ARG A 280 6.89 -9.23 -19.82
N LEU A 281 7.91 -9.42 -20.63
CA LEU A 281 9.30 -9.44 -20.15
C LEU A 281 9.69 -8.09 -19.55
N LEU A 282 9.39 -6.97 -20.23
CA LEU A 282 9.64 -5.64 -19.69
C LEU A 282 8.89 -5.43 -18.36
N GLN A 283 7.61 -5.77 -18.28
CA GLN A 283 6.82 -5.72 -17.04
C GLN A 283 7.47 -6.54 -15.91
N THR A 284 7.95 -7.73 -16.23
CA THR A 284 8.58 -8.64 -15.28
C THR A 284 9.95 -8.12 -14.83
N ALA A 285 10.77 -7.57 -15.73
CA ALA A 285 12.04 -6.95 -15.38
C ALA A 285 11.84 -5.69 -14.52
N THR A 286 10.88 -4.83 -14.89
CA THR A 286 10.49 -3.68 -14.08
C THR A 286 10.08 -4.09 -12.68
N LEU A 287 9.21 -5.10 -12.56
CA LEU A 287 8.81 -5.64 -11.28
C LEU A 287 10.03 -6.18 -10.51
N ALA A 288 10.89 -6.95 -11.17
CA ALA A 288 12.08 -7.53 -10.56
C ALA A 288 13.06 -6.45 -10.06
N HIS A 289 13.26 -5.37 -10.82
CA HIS A 289 14.10 -4.25 -10.41
C HIS A 289 13.54 -3.52 -9.18
N VAL A 290 12.27 -3.06 -9.25
CA VAL A 290 11.60 -2.40 -8.11
C VAL A 290 11.60 -3.28 -6.88
N THR A 291 11.52 -4.60 -7.09
CA THR A 291 11.43 -5.59 -6.01
C THR A 291 12.77 -6.18 -5.57
N ARG A 292 13.89 -5.70 -6.16
CA ARG A 292 15.25 -6.19 -5.92
C ARG A 292 15.39 -7.72 -6.05
N GLN A 293 14.71 -8.30 -7.05
CA GLN A 293 14.73 -9.73 -7.36
C GLN A 293 15.70 -10.04 -8.50
N ASP A 294 17.02 -10.02 -8.22
CA ASP A 294 18.06 -10.19 -9.24
C ASP A 294 17.95 -11.51 -10.02
N ARG A 295 17.50 -12.59 -9.38
CA ARG A 295 17.29 -13.88 -10.06
C ARG A 295 16.22 -13.81 -11.13
N VAL A 296 15.11 -13.10 -10.85
CA VAL A 296 14.02 -12.91 -11.82
C VAL A 296 14.49 -11.99 -12.95
N LYS A 297 15.24 -10.94 -12.62
CA LYS A 297 15.84 -10.03 -13.61
C LYS A 297 16.80 -10.76 -14.55
N MET A 298 17.70 -11.60 -14.02
CA MET A 298 18.60 -12.44 -14.82
C MET A 298 17.84 -13.41 -15.72
N ALA A 299 16.78 -14.05 -15.21
CA ALA A 299 15.93 -14.92 -16.01
C ALA A 299 15.23 -14.15 -17.15
N VAL A 300 14.81 -12.90 -16.93
CA VAL A 300 14.28 -12.05 -17.98
C VAL A 300 15.34 -11.69 -19.03
N MET A 301 16.57 -11.36 -18.60
CA MET A 301 17.68 -11.08 -19.53
C MET A 301 18.00 -12.30 -20.40
N GLN A 302 18.09 -13.49 -19.80
CA GLN A 302 18.27 -14.75 -20.54
C GLN A 302 17.10 -15.04 -21.50
N ALA A 303 15.86 -14.76 -21.07
CA ALA A 303 14.70 -14.89 -21.95
C ALA A 303 14.79 -13.92 -23.13
N LEU A 304 15.20 -12.66 -22.92
CA LEU A 304 15.43 -11.69 -24.00
C LEU A 304 16.55 -12.12 -24.95
N ASP A 305 17.56 -12.86 -24.48
CA ASP A 305 18.63 -13.43 -25.30
C ASP A 305 18.13 -14.54 -26.24
N SER A 306 17.06 -15.23 -25.86
CA SER A 306 16.43 -16.27 -26.69
C SER A 306 15.45 -15.73 -27.76
N VAL A 307 15.15 -14.43 -27.76
CA VAL A 307 14.25 -13.78 -28.73
C VAL A 307 15.05 -13.23 -29.90
N PRO A 308 14.56 -13.34 -31.16
CA PRO A 308 15.20 -12.73 -32.31
C PRO A 308 15.47 -11.24 -32.08
N ALA A 309 16.66 -10.81 -32.49
CA ALA A 309 17.07 -9.41 -32.37
C ALA A 309 16.05 -8.51 -33.07
N SER A 310 15.49 -7.58 -32.31
CA SER A 310 14.66 -6.50 -32.82
C SER A 310 15.08 -5.20 -32.14
N ALA A 311 14.80 -4.07 -32.79
CA ALA A 311 15.09 -2.76 -32.21
C ALA A 311 14.50 -2.61 -30.80
N CYS A 312 13.31 -3.20 -30.54
CA CYS A 312 12.68 -3.11 -29.23
C CYS A 312 13.34 -4.02 -28.18
N VAL A 313 13.79 -5.22 -28.55
CA VAL A 313 14.55 -6.10 -27.64
C VAL A 313 15.85 -5.43 -27.21
N GLY A 314 16.57 -4.78 -28.13
CA GLY A 314 17.79 -4.02 -27.81
C GLY A 314 17.52 -2.89 -26.82
N VAL A 315 16.49 -2.08 -27.07
CA VAL A 315 16.06 -1.00 -26.17
C VAL A 315 15.71 -1.53 -24.78
N ILE A 316 14.94 -2.62 -24.68
CA ILE A 316 14.54 -3.21 -23.39
C ILE A 316 15.78 -3.68 -22.62
N ARG A 317 16.75 -4.33 -23.28
CA ARG A 317 18.00 -4.75 -22.63
C ARG A 317 18.79 -3.55 -22.10
N THR A 318 18.96 -2.51 -22.91
CA THR A 318 19.64 -1.29 -22.48
C THR A 318 18.95 -0.67 -21.27
N ALA A 319 17.63 -0.55 -21.30
CA ALA A 319 16.88 0.01 -20.17
C ALA A 319 16.99 -0.82 -18.88
N ILE A 320 16.99 -2.15 -18.98
CA ILE A 320 17.20 -3.02 -17.80
C ILE A 320 18.61 -2.82 -17.25
N ALA A 321 19.62 -2.66 -18.11
CA ALA A 321 20.99 -2.38 -17.68
C ALA A 321 21.15 -0.97 -17.08
N GLU A 322 20.44 0.04 -17.60
CA GLU A 322 20.42 1.40 -17.05
C GLU A 322 19.78 1.45 -15.66
N LEU A 323 18.77 0.62 -15.40
CA LEU A 323 18.17 0.49 -14.07
C LEU A 323 19.16 -0.04 -13.01
N ASP A 324 20.27 -0.67 -13.41
CA ASP A 324 21.26 -1.25 -12.49
C ASP A 324 22.43 -0.29 -12.15
N GLN A 325 22.48 0.88 -12.79
CA GLN A 325 23.50 1.91 -12.55
C GLN A 325 23.04 2.91 -11.48
#